data_AF-A0A1Q4ZE20-F1
#
_entry.id   AF-A0A1Q4ZE20-F1
#
_cell.length_a   1.000
_cell.length_b   1.000
_cell.length_c   1.000
_cell.angle_alpha   90.00
_cell.angle_beta   90.00
_cell.angle_gamma   90.00
#
_symmetry.space_group_name_H-M   'P 1'
#
loop_
_entity.id
_entity.type
_entity.pdbx_description
1 polymer ?
#
loop_
_entity_poly.entity_id
_entity_poly.type
_entity_poly.pdbx_seq_one_letter_code
_entity_poly.pdbx_strand_id
1 'polypeptide(L)'
;MLHNTLAAMLAETDAERDAALNREYLRHAVSREMFCQRTGRVLDVSTAVLVTVVHGQSRRAVILDGAAFDEVAEGLRSRAATLGASLEILDGRTL
;
A
#
# COMPACT_ATOMS: atom_id res chain seq x y z
N MET A 1 -9.18 19.20 -7.27
CA MET A 1 -8.24 18.12 -6.92
C MET A 1 -7.26 17.99 -8.06
N LEU A 2 -5.99 18.37 -7.88
CA LEU A 2 -4.97 17.97 -8.85
C LEU A 2 -4.88 16.44 -8.82
N HIS A 3 -4.97 15.81 -9.99
CA HIS A 3 -4.75 14.38 -10.17
C HIS A 3 -3.31 14.06 -9.72
N ASN A 4 -3.10 13.05 -8.89
CA ASN A 4 -1.75 12.71 -8.40
C ASN A 4 -0.78 12.40 -9.57
N THR A 5 -1.30 11.94 -10.72
CA THR A 5 -0.54 11.81 -11.97
C THR A 5 -0.01 13.15 -12.50
N LEU A 6 -0.78 14.22 -12.40
CA LEU A 6 -0.34 15.56 -12.79
C LEU A 6 0.67 16.12 -11.77
N ALA A 7 0.51 15.84 -10.48
CA ALA A 7 1.53 16.16 -9.48
C ALA A 7 2.86 15.42 -9.76
N ALA A 8 2.81 14.15 -10.16
CA ALA A 8 3.99 13.40 -10.56
C ALA A 8 4.68 13.99 -11.81
N MET A 9 3.92 14.49 -12.79
CA MET A 9 4.47 15.15 -13.98
C MET A 9 5.14 16.49 -13.69
N LEU A 10 4.69 17.18 -12.64
CA LEU A 10 5.21 18.49 -12.21
C LEU A 10 6.26 18.40 -11.11
N ALA A 11 6.59 17.18 -10.64
CA ALA A 11 7.55 16.97 -9.58
C ALA A 11 8.95 17.41 -9.99
N GLU A 12 9.64 18.11 -9.09
CA GLU A 12 11.00 18.61 -9.32
C GLU A 12 12.05 17.58 -8.90
N THR A 13 11.64 16.61 -8.07
CA THR A 13 12.49 15.52 -7.59
C THR A 13 11.89 14.15 -7.87
N ASP A 14 12.75 13.14 -7.96
CA ASP A 14 12.33 11.74 -8.09
C ASP A 14 11.50 11.30 -6.87
N ALA A 15 11.85 11.76 -5.67
CA ALA A 15 11.13 11.44 -4.45
C ALA A 15 9.67 11.95 -4.45
N GLU A 16 9.46 13.20 -4.89
CA GLU A 16 8.11 13.77 -5.02
C GLU A 16 7.29 13.06 -6.09
N ARG A 17 7.92 12.73 -7.22
CA ARG A 17 7.29 11.97 -8.29
C ARG A 17 6.83 10.61 -7.80
N ASP A 18 7.71 9.89 -7.10
CA ASP A 18 7.43 8.56 -6.59
C ASP A 18 6.35 8.59 -5.51
N ALA A 19 6.37 9.58 -4.60
CA ALA A 19 5.31 9.77 -3.62
C ALA A 19 3.94 10.00 -4.29
N ALA A 20 3.88 10.85 -5.30
CA ALA A 20 2.65 11.13 -6.05
C ALA A 20 2.14 9.88 -6.80
N LEU A 21 3.02 9.12 -7.46
CA LEU A 21 2.65 7.88 -8.15
C LEU A 21 2.18 6.79 -7.17
N ASN A 22 2.90 6.60 -6.06
CA ASN A 22 2.54 5.62 -5.03
C ASN A 22 1.18 5.96 -4.39
N ARG A 23 0.91 7.25 -4.16
CA ARG A 23 -0.40 7.71 -3.67
C ARG A 23 -1.51 7.40 -4.67
N GLU A 24 -1.26 7.54 -5.96
CA GLU A 24 -2.25 7.18 -6.99
C GLU A 24 -2.48 5.68 -7.10
N TYR A 25 -1.41 4.89 -7.01
CA TYR A 25 -1.52 3.44 -7.00
C TYR A 25 -2.33 2.95 -5.79
N LEU A 26 -2.08 3.51 -4.60
CA LEU A 26 -2.84 3.23 -3.39
C LEU A 26 -4.32 3.66 -3.52
N ARG A 27 -4.59 4.83 -4.13
CA ARG A 27 -5.95 5.27 -4.45
C ARG A 27 -6.69 4.27 -5.34
N HIS A 28 -6.04 3.77 -6.39
CA HIS A 28 -6.62 2.75 -7.27
C HIS A 28 -6.85 1.42 -6.56
N ALA A 29 -6.00 1.04 -5.61
CA ALA A 29 -6.19 -0.16 -4.81
C ALA A 29 -7.43 0.01 -3.90
N VAL A 30 -7.50 1.11 -3.15
CA VAL A 30 -8.62 1.43 -2.24
C VAL A 30 -9.95 1.55 -2.99
N SER A 31 -9.98 2.10 -4.21
CA SER A 31 -11.23 2.19 -4.98
C SER A 31 -11.80 0.84 -5.39
N ARG A 32 -10.97 -0.22 -5.46
CA ARG A 32 -11.40 -1.60 -5.76
C ARG A 32 -11.85 -2.36 -4.51
N GLU A 33 -11.44 -1.91 -3.33
CA GLU A 33 -11.75 -2.53 -2.03
C GLU A 33 -12.22 -1.43 -1.08
N MET A 34 -13.54 -1.20 -1.02
CA MET A 34 -14.11 -0.11 -0.20
C MET A 34 -13.88 -0.30 1.31
N PHE A 35 -13.69 -1.54 1.77
CA PHE A 35 -13.58 -1.89 3.19
C PHE A 35 -12.38 -2.81 3.44
N CYS A 36 -11.72 -2.65 4.58
CA CYS A 36 -10.72 -3.59 5.05
C CYS A 36 -11.41 -4.90 5.46
N GLN A 37 -11.03 -6.02 4.85
CA GLN A 37 -11.66 -7.32 5.14
C GLN A 37 -11.43 -7.79 6.59
N ARG A 38 -10.37 -7.31 7.26
CA ARG A 38 -10.05 -7.71 8.63
C ARG A 38 -10.89 -6.99 9.68
N THR A 39 -11.12 -5.69 9.50
CA THR A 39 -11.76 -4.83 10.51
C THR A 39 -13.16 -4.36 10.12
N GLY A 40 -13.54 -4.51 8.85
CA GLY A 40 -14.79 -3.99 8.29
C GLY A 40 -14.83 -2.46 8.12
N ARG A 41 -13.72 -1.77 8.38
CA ARG A 41 -13.64 -0.30 8.26
C ARG A 41 -13.53 0.15 6.82
N VAL A 42 -14.11 1.30 6.50
CA VAL A 42 -13.90 1.97 5.20
C VAL A 42 -12.42 2.29 5.03
N LEU A 43 -11.88 1.99 3.85
CA LEU A 43 -10.49 2.30 3.52
C LEU A 43 -10.38 3.76 3.06
N ASP A 44 -9.50 4.51 3.72
CA ASP A 44 -9.08 5.85 3.34
C ASP A 44 -7.63 5.80 2.90
N VAL A 45 -7.30 6.37 1.73
CA VAL A 45 -5.94 6.40 1.16
C VAL A 45 -4.90 6.92 2.16
N SER A 46 -5.25 7.86 3.04
CA SER A 46 -4.35 8.44 4.04
C SER A 46 -4.00 7.49 5.19
N THR A 47 -4.76 6.41 5.37
CA THR A 47 -4.57 5.44 6.45
C THR A 47 -4.46 4.00 5.96
N ALA A 48 -4.71 3.75 4.67
CA ALA A 48 -4.61 2.44 4.06
C ALA A 48 -3.16 2.02 3.85
N VAL A 49 -2.92 0.73 4.00
CA VAL A 49 -1.63 0.09 3.73
C VAL A 49 -1.87 -1.01 2.70
N LEU A 50 -1.25 -0.87 1.54
CA LEU A 50 -1.22 -1.91 0.53
C LEU A 50 0.03 -2.77 0.76
N VAL A 51 -0.19 -4.03 1.08
CA VAL A 51 0.86 -5.02 1.26
C VAL A 51 0.85 -5.96 0.07
N THR A 52 1.97 -6.02 -0.64
CA THR A 52 2.17 -6.97 -1.72
C THR A 52 3.21 -8.00 -1.34
N VAL A 53 2.80 -9.26 -1.30
CA VAL A 53 3.67 -10.41 -1.07
C VAL A 53 4.17 -10.93 -2.40
N VAL A 54 5.48 -11.05 -2.55
CA VAL A 54 6.15 -11.57 -3.75
C VAL A 54 6.89 -12.85 -3.40
N HIS A 55 6.56 -13.95 -4.07
CA HIS A 55 7.21 -15.24 -3.90
C HIS A 55 7.50 -15.87 -5.26
N GLY A 56 8.75 -15.80 -5.70
CA GLY A 56 9.15 -16.14 -7.06
C GLY A 56 8.42 -15.25 -8.08
N GLN A 57 7.66 -15.85 -8.99
CA GLN A 57 6.83 -15.15 -9.97
C GLN A 57 5.41 -14.82 -9.45
N SER A 58 5.05 -15.32 -8.27
CA SER A 58 3.72 -15.08 -7.69
C SER A 58 3.68 -13.77 -6.93
N ARG A 59 2.64 -12.98 -7.19
CA ARG A 59 2.40 -11.69 -6.53
C ARG A 59 0.96 -11.62 -6.03
N ARG A 60 0.77 -11.34 -4.75
CA ARG A 60 -0.57 -11.19 -4.14
C ARG A 60 -0.61 -9.94 -3.29
N ALA A 61 -1.64 -9.13 -3.50
CA ALA A 61 -1.85 -7.89 -2.78
C ALA A 61 -3.03 -8.03 -1.81
N VAL A 62 -2.92 -7.36 -0.67
CA VAL A 62 -4.01 -7.16 0.29
C VAL A 62 -3.96 -5.73 0.79
N ILE A 63 -5.14 -5.14 1.00
CA ILE A 63 -5.27 -3.79 1.55
C ILE A 63 -5.78 -3.89 2.99
N LEU A 64 -5.10 -3.20 3.89
CA LEU A 64 -5.44 -3.12 5.30
C LEU A 64 -5.62 -1.66 5.69
N ASP A 65 -6.44 -1.37 6.69
CA ASP A 65 -6.30 -0.11 7.40
C ASP A 65 -5.02 -0.13 8.25
N GLY A 66 -4.49 1.04 8.59
CA GLY A 66 -3.21 1.16 9.30
C GLY A 66 -3.17 0.41 10.62
N ALA A 67 -4.27 0.42 11.40
CA ALA A 67 -4.32 -0.32 12.67
C ALA A 67 -4.31 -1.84 12.43
N ALA A 68 -5.08 -2.30 11.45
CA ALA A 68 -5.07 -3.70 11.02
C ALA A 68 -3.68 -4.16 10.56
N PHE A 69 -2.95 -3.31 9.83
CA PHE A 69 -1.58 -3.60 9.41
C PHE A 69 -0.62 -3.70 10.60
N ASP A 70 -0.66 -2.73 11.52
CA ASP A 70 0.24 -2.68 12.68
C ASP A 70 0.13 -3.95 13.55
N GLU A 71 -1.08 -4.52 13.70
CA GLU A 71 -1.30 -5.79 14.41
C GLU A 71 -0.61 -7.00 13.76
N VAL A 72 -0.50 -7.02 12.43
CA VAL A 72 -0.07 -8.20 11.68
C VAL A 72 1.32 -8.06 11.07
N ALA A 73 1.89 -6.85 11.06
CA ALA A 73 3.08 -6.52 10.29
C ALA A 73 4.30 -7.37 10.67
N GLU A 74 4.52 -7.61 11.97
CA GLU A 74 5.64 -8.44 12.45
C GLU A 74 5.46 -9.90 12.01
N GLY A 75 4.26 -10.46 12.21
CA GLY A 75 3.94 -11.83 11.79
C GLY A 75 4.03 -12.03 10.28
N LEU A 76 3.62 -11.03 9.49
CA LEU A 76 3.76 -11.01 8.03
C LEU A 76 5.22 -11.03 7.60
N ARG A 77 6.06 -10.18 8.18
CA ARG A 77 7.51 -10.13 7.90
C ARG A 77 8.20 -11.45 8.25
N SER A 78 7.88 -12.00 9.43
CA SER A 78 8.43 -13.29 9.87
C SER A 78 8.04 -14.43 8.90
N ARG A 79 6.75 -14.54 8.56
CA ARG A 79 6.28 -15.56 7.61
C ARG A 79 6.86 -15.39 6.21
N ALA A 80 6.98 -14.15 5.73
CA ALA A 80 7.59 -13.87 4.43
C ALA A 80 9.05 -14.36 4.41
N ALA A 81 9.83 -14.07 5.45
CA ALA A 81 11.20 -14.56 5.58
C ALA A 81 11.27 -16.10 5.61
N THR A 82 10.40 -16.77 6.37
CA THR A 82 10.34 -18.25 6.41
C THR A 82 10.01 -18.86 5.05
N LEU A 83 9.16 -18.21 4.27
CA LEU A 83 8.73 -18.69 2.96
C LEU A 83 9.66 -18.23 1.82
N GLY A 84 10.73 -17.46 2.10
CA GLY A 84 11.58 -16.87 1.06
C GLY A 84 10.85 -15.86 0.17
N ALA A 85 9.80 -15.23 0.70
CA ALA A 85 9.03 -14.18 0.05
C ALA A 85 9.52 -12.79 0.47
N SER A 86 9.32 -11.78 -0.38
CA SER A 86 9.51 -10.37 -0.05
C SER A 86 8.18 -9.64 0.12
N LEU A 87 8.20 -8.56 0.90
CA LEU A 87 7.05 -7.69 1.11
C LEU A 87 7.35 -6.31 0.51
N GLU A 88 6.46 -5.85 -0.36
CA GLU A 88 6.42 -4.46 -0.81
C GLU A 88 5.25 -3.78 -0.11
N ILE A 89 5.52 -2.67 0.58
CA ILE A 89 4.55 -2.01 1.45
C ILE A 89 4.42 -0.55 0.99
N LEU A 90 3.20 -0.15 0.68
CA LEU A 90 2.84 1.25 0.48
C LEU A 90 1.92 1.66 1.62
N ASP A 91 2.44 2.48 2.53
CA ASP A 91 1.72 2.97 3.69
C ASP A 91 1.31 4.43 3.49
N GLY A 92 0.01 4.65 3.29
CA GLY A 92 -0.56 5.96 3.05
C GLY A 92 -0.30 6.99 4.15
N ARG A 93 0.08 6.56 5.35
CA ARG A 93 0.47 7.44 6.48
C ARG A 93 1.85 8.07 6.29
N THR A 94 2.65 7.52 5.38
CA THR A 94 4.05 7.91 5.12
C THR A 94 4.28 8.46 3.71
N LEU A 95 3.22 8.48 2.88
CA LEU A 95 3.22 8.97 1.49
C LEU A 95 2.82 10.45 1.37
#